data_AF-A0A961P684-F1
#
_entry.id   AF-A0A961P684-F1
#
_cell.length_a   1.000
_cell.length_b   1.000
_cell.length_c   1.000
_cell.angle_alpha   90.00
_cell.angle_beta   90.00
_cell.angle_gamma   90.00
#
_symmetry.space_group_name_H-M   'P 1'
#
loop_
_entity.id
_entity.type
_entity.pdbx_description
1 polymer ?
#
loop_
_entity_poly.entity_id
_entity_poly.type
_entity_poly.pdbx_seq_one_letter_code
_entity_poly.pdbx_strand_id
1 'polypeptide(L)'
;MYDQFAPNADPANTYVWNEGFFDGPNGPHSSFSSGIMTVNSSYNGSIGYFGDSDWIRIDFQQGKTYTIQMYSVYMESFLALADNTGNVLTNDNFEIKSYLGYNYYVAELTVTASRTGTYYVIAEESGHNGTGGYTVDVTETVTQPTTPTVWTYDQIAHRLTDSGWAFFNGVRREWDKKTITFNDSGLNATAQKLVDHAFDAWEKITGLTFTRTAGIADIVIDDNDPDKAYANSTIKTNGSIGSANINISPGFGGIGAGTLDSYEFQTFIHEIGHAIGLAHAGDYNAGSGGPTTYPDSVQFKNDSWNATIMSYINQRMNTEDGADYALIMTPMIGDIVAVHDLYGVPVSAYNGNTRYGFNSNTGDYMDLVFDALVKKDFSSPLIDGGRTLSFTLWDTGGRDVVDFRTDKVKQVINLGFESQSTIYGVAGSMMIGRDTVIENVVAGRKADKVTGNAAGNVLDGRNGNDVLKGLAGKDVLKGGNGADKMFGGVGNDTLNGGTGNDILTGQKGKDTFVFAKNFDKDTITDFRNNQDTLRLDDNLWTGTKTKAQVISQFGDMVGGNAVFDFGGGDVLTIKGFNLNQLADDLVIV
;
A
#
# COMPACT_ATOMS: atom_id res chain seq x y z
N MET A 1 -4.62 50.98 20.71
CA MET A 1 -5.32 50.65 21.97
C MET A 1 -5.52 49.13 21.91
N TYR A 2 -4.72 48.26 22.55
CA TYR A 2 -4.50 48.09 24.01
C TYR A 2 -5.86 48.15 24.74
N ASP A 3 -6.34 47.13 25.47
CA ASP A 3 -5.69 46.22 26.45
C ASP A 3 -6.38 44.83 26.45
N GLN A 4 -5.70 43.68 26.43
CA GLN A 4 -5.23 42.85 27.58
C GLN A 4 -6.20 42.71 28.77
N PHE A 5 -6.60 41.48 29.10
CA PHE A 5 -6.15 40.73 30.30
C PHE A 5 -6.57 39.26 30.19
N ALA A 6 -5.63 38.39 30.55
CA ALA A 6 -5.76 36.94 30.65
C ALA A 6 -6.22 36.55 32.10
N PRO A 7 -6.13 35.27 32.53
CA PRO A 7 -7.16 34.57 33.30
C PRO A 7 -6.94 34.61 34.83
N ASN A 8 -8.03 34.58 35.60
CA ASN A 8 -8.05 34.09 36.98
C ASN A 8 -8.95 32.85 36.95
N ALA A 9 -8.47 31.61 37.11
CA ALA A 9 -7.88 31.03 38.31
C ALA A 9 -8.67 31.44 39.56
N ASP A 10 -9.59 30.58 39.98
CA ASP A 10 -9.81 30.36 41.40
C ASP A 10 -9.05 29.08 41.79
N PRO A 11 -7.82 29.21 42.33
CA PRO A 11 -7.11 28.13 42.95
C PRO A 11 -7.53 28.04 44.42
N ALA A 12 -7.92 26.83 44.84
CA ALA A 12 -8.17 26.46 46.24
C ALA A 12 -9.44 27.05 46.87
N ASN A 13 -10.58 26.44 46.55
CA ASN A 13 -11.51 26.08 47.61
C ASN A 13 -11.21 24.63 48.02
N THR A 14 -10.22 24.46 48.89
CA THR A 14 -10.05 23.21 49.63
C THR A 14 -11.31 23.00 50.47
N TYR A 15 -12.28 22.25 49.95
CA TYR A 15 -13.24 21.59 50.81
C TYR A 15 -12.48 20.49 51.54
N VAL A 16 -11.91 20.84 52.68
CA VAL A 16 -11.39 19.85 53.62
C VAL A 16 -12.61 19.19 54.26
N TRP A 17 -13.11 18.11 53.63
CA TRP A 17 -13.99 17.15 54.30
C TRP A 17 -13.14 16.33 55.27
N ASN A 18 -12.72 16.95 56.38
CA ASN A 18 -12.36 16.22 57.58
C ASN A 18 -13.60 16.19 58.45
N GLU A 19 -14.30 15.06 58.48
CA GLU A 19 -14.43 14.20 59.67
C GLU A 19 -14.91 12.79 59.24
N GLY A 20 -14.16 11.74 59.60
CA GLY A 20 -14.70 10.41 59.93
C GLY A 20 -15.14 9.47 58.79
N PHE A 21 -14.32 8.45 58.53
CA PHE A 21 -14.78 7.19 57.93
C PHE A 21 -15.70 6.42 58.91
N PHE A 22 -16.94 6.06 58.47
CA PHE A 22 -17.95 5.10 59.03
C PHE A 22 -18.62 5.47 60.40
N ASP A 23 -19.91 5.22 60.76
CA ASP A 23 -20.94 4.19 60.43
C ASP A 23 -22.39 4.53 61.00
N GLY A 24 -23.47 3.79 60.62
CA GLY A 24 -24.95 4.04 60.77
C GLY A 24 -25.71 3.69 62.11
N PRO A 25 -27.08 3.66 62.16
CA PRO A 25 -27.87 2.40 62.08
C PRO A 25 -29.31 2.53 61.48
N ASN A 26 -29.73 1.70 60.52
CA ASN A 26 -30.37 0.40 60.77
C ASN A 26 -30.36 -0.50 59.52
N GLY A 27 -29.42 -1.46 59.49
CA GLY A 27 -29.63 -2.84 59.04
C GLY A 27 -29.56 -3.18 57.53
N PRO A 28 -29.03 -4.35 57.16
CA PRO A 28 -28.20 -4.55 55.97
C PRO A 28 -28.92 -5.23 54.80
N HIS A 29 -28.49 -4.98 53.56
CA HIS A 29 -28.04 -5.95 52.54
C HIS A 29 -27.76 -5.21 51.21
N SER A 30 -26.63 -5.38 50.54
CA SER A 30 -25.69 -6.50 50.61
C SER A 30 -24.24 -6.11 50.35
N SER A 31 -23.35 -6.74 51.09
CA SER A 31 -21.92 -6.90 50.79
C SER A 31 -21.66 -7.77 49.53
N PHE A 32 -22.48 -7.60 48.49
CA PHE A 32 -22.35 -8.19 47.17
C PHE A 32 -22.63 -7.22 46.01
N SER A 33 -22.98 -5.95 46.27
CA SER A 33 -23.04 -4.92 45.22
C SER A 33 -21.88 -3.93 45.35
N SER A 34 -20.66 -4.44 45.50
CA SER A 34 -19.48 -3.61 45.19
C SER A 34 -19.69 -3.11 43.77
N GLY A 35 -20.03 -1.83 43.59
CA GLY A 35 -20.20 -1.24 42.27
C GLY A 35 -18.82 -1.19 41.63
N ILE A 36 -18.35 -2.32 41.11
CA ILE A 36 -17.12 -2.40 40.35
C ILE A 36 -17.57 -2.30 38.92
N MET A 37 -17.07 -1.27 38.24
CA MET A 37 -17.23 -1.16 36.80
C MET A 37 -15.87 -1.24 36.12
N THR A 38 -15.88 -1.63 34.86
CA THR A 38 -14.69 -1.61 34.01
C THR A 38 -14.76 -0.43 33.05
N VAL A 39 -13.62 0.00 32.55
CA VAL A 39 -13.58 0.95 31.43
C VAL A 39 -14.33 0.35 30.23
N ASN A 40 -15.01 1.20 29.45
CA ASN A 40 -15.89 0.84 28.33
C ASN A 40 -17.11 0.00 28.76
N SER A 41 -17.70 0.34 29.91
CA SER A 41 -18.92 -0.31 30.41
C SER A 41 -19.86 0.69 31.08
N SER A 42 -21.09 0.24 31.28
CA SER A 42 -22.16 0.97 31.96
C SER A 42 -22.45 0.36 33.33
N TYR A 43 -22.74 1.21 34.32
CA TYR A 43 -23.19 0.83 35.65
C TYR A 43 -24.56 1.47 35.94
N ASN A 44 -25.51 0.69 36.44
CA ASN A 44 -26.84 1.19 36.83
C ASN A 44 -26.97 1.19 38.35
N GLY A 45 -27.44 2.30 38.92
CA GLY A 45 -27.64 2.48 40.35
C GLY A 45 -28.91 3.25 40.68
N SER A 46 -29.13 3.55 41.97
CA SER A 46 -30.28 4.33 42.42
C SER A 46 -30.00 5.03 43.74
N ILE A 47 -30.31 6.33 43.81
CA ILE A 47 -30.22 7.14 45.03
C ILE A 47 -31.54 7.02 45.79
N GLY A 48 -31.48 6.44 46.99
CA GLY A 48 -32.66 6.05 47.76
C GLY A 48 -33.23 7.13 48.68
N TYR A 49 -32.39 8.10 49.08
CA TYR A 49 -32.74 9.16 50.01
C TYR A 49 -31.80 10.37 49.85
N PHE A 50 -32.20 11.52 50.39
CA PHE A 50 -31.38 12.73 50.32
C PHE A 50 -30.05 12.57 51.07
N GLY A 51 -28.94 12.91 50.41
CA GLY A 51 -27.58 12.76 50.93
C GLY A 51 -26.99 11.36 50.78
N ASP A 52 -27.64 10.48 50.01
CA ASP A 52 -27.11 9.20 49.58
C ASP A 52 -26.10 9.39 48.43
N SER A 53 -24.98 8.68 48.50
CA SER A 53 -23.86 8.78 47.56
C SER A 53 -23.34 7.39 47.23
N ASP A 54 -23.41 7.02 45.95
CA ASP A 54 -22.92 5.74 45.46
C ASP A 54 -21.45 5.88 45.00
N TRP A 55 -20.57 5.06 45.57
CA TRP A 55 -19.14 5.04 45.25
C TRP A 55 -18.79 3.80 44.42
N ILE A 56 -18.59 4.02 43.12
CA ILE A 56 -18.35 2.98 42.13
C ILE A 56 -16.84 2.84 41.90
N ARG A 57 -16.26 1.70 42.28
CA ARG A 57 -14.85 1.39 42.08
C ARG A 57 -14.56 1.15 40.59
N ILE A 58 -13.53 1.81 40.08
CA ILE A 58 -13.00 1.59 38.73
C ILE A 58 -11.47 1.62 38.74
N ASP A 59 -10.83 0.84 37.88
CA ASP A 59 -9.37 0.86 37.72
C ASP A 59 -9.01 1.60 36.41
N PHE A 60 -8.16 2.62 36.52
CA PHE A 60 -7.61 3.35 35.37
C PHE A 60 -6.12 3.07 35.19
N GLN A 61 -5.64 3.19 33.96
CA GLN A 61 -4.21 3.17 33.62
C GLN A 61 -3.68 4.60 33.45
N GLN A 62 -2.47 4.86 33.96
CA GLN A 62 -1.78 6.14 33.87
C GLN A 62 -1.67 6.64 32.42
N GLY A 63 -1.85 7.94 32.22
CA GLY A 63 -1.64 8.63 30.94
C GLY A 63 -2.77 8.47 29.92
N LYS A 64 -3.74 7.59 30.18
CA LYS A 64 -4.97 7.48 29.38
C LYS A 64 -6.00 8.49 29.84
N THR A 65 -6.81 8.95 28.89
CA THR A 65 -7.94 9.85 29.14
C THR A 65 -9.24 9.06 29.10
N TYR A 66 -10.18 9.41 29.96
CA TYR A 66 -11.48 8.76 30.08
C TYR A 66 -12.59 9.80 30.13
N THR A 67 -13.71 9.50 29.50
CA THR A 67 -14.95 10.25 29.64
C THR A 67 -15.90 9.47 30.53
N ILE A 68 -16.45 10.12 31.56
CA ILE A 68 -17.37 9.56 32.54
C ILE A 68 -18.67 10.36 32.44
N GLN A 69 -19.78 9.70 32.18
CA GLN A 69 -21.08 10.35 32.04
C GLN A 69 -22.09 9.71 32.98
N MET A 70 -22.87 10.53 33.68
CA MET A 70 -23.98 10.07 34.48
C MET A 70 -25.29 10.60 33.93
N TYR A 71 -26.25 9.70 33.70
CA TYR A 71 -27.57 9.99 33.17
C TYR A 71 -28.65 9.68 34.20
N SER A 72 -29.61 10.58 34.37
CA SER A 72 -30.88 10.28 35.02
C SER A 72 -32.05 11.04 34.38
N VAL A 73 -33.24 10.46 34.43
CA VAL A 73 -34.50 11.12 34.06
C VAL A 73 -35.32 11.53 35.28
N TYR A 74 -34.87 11.15 36.49
CA TYR A 74 -35.62 11.30 37.73
C TYR A 74 -35.00 12.31 38.69
N MET A 75 -33.70 12.55 38.59
CA MET A 75 -32.97 13.43 39.50
C MET A 75 -31.86 14.19 38.79
N GLU A 76 -31.49 15.32 39.36
CA GLU A 76 -30.35 16.14 38.94
C GLU A 76 -29.05 15.43 39.32
N SER A 77 -28.27 15.03 38.32
CA SER A 77 -27.04 14.27 38.53
C SER A 77 -25.90 15.13 39.06
N PHE A 78 -25.18 14.60 40.05
CA PHE A 78 -23.88 15.09 40.46
C PHE A 78 -22.86 13.97 40.28
N LEU A 79 -21.74 14.29 39.62
CA LEU A 79 -20.70 13.33 39.30
C LEU A 79 -19.36 13.82 39.79
N ALA A 80 -18.65 13.00 40.57
CA ALA A 80 -17.29 13.28 40.98
C ALA A 80 -16.38 12.08 40.76
N LEU A 81 -15.07 12.34 40.69
CA LEU A 81 -14.05 11.31 40.67
C LEU A 81 -13.12 11.48 41.86
N ALA A 82 -12.90 10.41 42.62
CA ALA A 82 -11.94 10.37 43.72
C ALA A 82 -10.80 9.37 43.50
N ASP A 83 -9.67 9.61 44.17
CA ASP A 83 -8.54 8.69 44.21
C ASP A 83 -8.77 7.51 45.18
N ASN A 84 -7.78 6.60 45.31
CA ASN A 84 -7.87 5.43 46.18
C ASN A 84 -7.79 5.74 47.68
N THR A 85 -7.56 7.00 48.04
CA THR A 85 -7.58 7.49 49.43
C THR A 85 -8.88 8.24 49.75
N GLY A 86 -9.76 8.40 48.76
CA GLY A 86 -11.05 9.07 48.89
C GLY A 86 -11.02 10.58 48.64
N ASN A 87 -9.89 11.14 48.17
CA ASN A 87 -9.85 12.56 47.83
C ASN A 87 -10.53 12.80 46.48
N VAL A 88 -11.50 13.71 46.44
CA VAL A 88 -12.14 14.15 45.20
C VAL A 88 -11.14 14.94 44.36
N LEU A 89 -10.91 14.46 43.14
CA LEU A 89 -9.97 15.03 42.18
C LEU A 89 -10.63 16.07 41.27
N THR A 90 -11.87 15.80 40.86
CA THR A 90 -12.68 16.67 40.00
C THR A 90 -14.15 16.31 40.16
N ASN A 91 -15.04 17.26 39.87
CA ASN A 91 -16.49 17.06 39.85
C ASN A 91 -17.14 17.88 38.74
N ASP A 92 -18.35 17.50 38.41
CA ASP A 92 -19.22 18.21 37.48
C ASP A 92 -20.68 18.08 37.93
N ASN A 93 -21.46 19.12 37.65
CA ASN A 93 -22.88 19.18 37.95
C ASN A 93 -23.70 18.94 36.67
N PHE A 94 -24.96 18.56 36.82
CA PHE A 94 -25.80 18.27 35.66
C PHE A 94 -26.00 19.46 34.71
N GLU A 95 -26.17 19.11 33.44
CA GLU A 95 -26.87 19.90 32.41
C GLU A 95 -28.17 19.19 32.00
N ILE A 96 -29.19 19.95 31.59
CA ILE A 96 -30.45 19.37 31.08
C ILE A 96 -30.33 19.16 29.56
N LYS A 97 -30.44 17.91 29.11
CA LYS A 97 -30.45 17.51 27.69
C LYS A 97 -31.80 16.92 27.32
N SER A 98 -32.45 17.43 26.26
CA SER A 98 -33.73 16.89 25.77
C SER A 98 -33.53 15.91 24.62
N TYR A 99 -34.05 14.69 24.74
CA TYR A 99 -33.98 13.67 23.69
C TYR A 99 -35.34 12.97 23.54
N LEU A 100 -35.88 12.93 22.32
CA LEU A 100 -37.19 12.35 21.96
C LEU A 100 -38.35 12.79 22.89
N GLY A 101 -38.32 14.05 23.36
CA GLY A 101 -39.35 14.62 24.23
C GLY A 101 -39.19 14.34 25.73
N TYR A 102 -38.11 13.65 26.14
CA TYR A 102 -37.75 13.44 27.55
C TYR A 102 -36.54 14.31 27.92
N ASN A 103 -36.55 14.86 29.13
CA ASN A 103 -35.40 15.57 29.69
C ASN A 103 -34.54 14.59 30.49
N TYR A 104 -33.25 14.58 30.18
CA TYR A 104 -32.21 13.87 30.90
C TYR A 104 -31.34 14.89 31.62
N TYR A 105 -31.03 14.62 32.87
CA TYR A 105 -30.03 15.33 33.64
C TYR A 105 -28.71 14.59 33.45
N VAL A 106 -27.72 15.25 32.86
CA VAL A 106 -26.45 14.64 32.46
C VAL A 106 -25.28 15.40 33.07
N ALA A 107 -24.43 14.73 33.84
CA ALA A 107 -23.16 15.26 34.32
C ALA A 107 -22.01 14.54 33.60
N GLU A 108 -20.95 15.24 33.19
CA GLU A 108 -19.87 14.69 32.36
C GLU A 108 -18.48 15.14 32.82
N LEU A 109 -17.59 14.17 33.04
CA LEU A 109 -16.19 14.40 33.34
C LEU A 109 -15.30 13.86 32.25
N THR A 110 -14.29 14.64 31.86
CA THR A 110 -13.14 14.12 31.08
C THR A 110 -11.88 14.20 31.94
N VAL A 111 -11.22 13.05 32.16
CA VAL A 111 -10.08 12.93 33.09
C VAL A 111 -8.92 12.17 32.45
N THR A 112 -7.71 12.69 32.56
CA THR A 112 -6.48 11.93 32.29
C THR A 112 -5.95 11.34 33.59
N ALA A 113 -5.84 10.02 33.68
CA ALA A 113 -5.39 9.35 34.90
C ALA A 113 -3.92 9.66 35.18
N SER A 114 -3.63 10.28 36.33
CA SER A 114 -2.27 10.65 36.73
C SER A 114 -1.44 9.45 37.22
N ARG A 115 -2.10 8.34 37.56
CA ARG A 115 -1.49 7.05 37.96
C ARG A 115 -2.34 5.86 37.55
N THR A 116 -1.71 4.70 37.42
CA THR A 116 -2.40 3.41 37.28
C THR A 116 -2.91 2.95 38.64
N GLY A 117 -4.15 2.47 38.70
CA GLY A 117 -4.74 1.86 39.88
C GLY A 117 -6.18 2.29 40.10
N THR A 118 -6.65 2.05 41.32
CA THR A 118 -8.06 2.26 41.68
C THR A 118 -8.42 3.73 41.86
N TYR A 119 -9.61 4.07 41.38
CA TYR A 119 -10.35 5.32 41.55
C TYR A 119 -11.80 4.98 41.93
N TYR A 120 -12.56 6.00 42.32
CA TYR A 120 -13.98 5.88 42.63
C TYR A 120 -14.76 6.95 41.88
N VAL A 121 -15.74 6.52 41.07
CA VAL A 121 -16.75 7.39 40.51
C VAL A 121 -17.85 7.56 41.55
N ILE A 122 -18.12 8.80 41.92
CA ILE A 122 -19.09 9.16 42.94
C ILE A 122 -20.32 9.69 42.21
N ALA A 123 -21.44 8.99 42.36
CA ALA A 123 -22.73 9.36 41.80
C ALA A 123 -23.65 9.83 42.93
N GLU A 124 -24.14 11.07 42.82
CA GLU A 124 -25.00 11.70 43.83
C GLU A 124 -26.12 12.51 43.15
N GLU A 125 -27.00 13.06 44.00
CA GLU A 125 -28.03 14.00 43.59
C GLU A 125 -27.62 15.44 43.95
N SER A 126 -27.84 16.39 43.04
CA SER A 126 -27.39 17.78 43.17
C SER A 126 -28.29 18.66 44.08
N GLY A 127 -28.68 18.17 45.26
CA GLY A 127 -29.20 18.99 46.36
C GLY A 127 -30.67 19.41 46.30
N HIS A 128 -31.51 18.75 45.49
CA HIS A 128 -32.91 19.11 45.23
C HIS A 128 -33.90 17.95 45.50
N ASN A 129 -33.79 17.26 46.65
CA ASN A 129 -34.76 16.25 47.12
C ASN A 129 -35.09 15.11 46.11
N GLY A 130 -34.28 14.91 45.08
CA GLY A 130 -34.47 13.85 44.11
C GLY A 130 -34.10 12.46 44.67
N THR A 131 -34.88 11.45 44.31
CA THR A 131 -34.52 10.03 44.47
C THR A 131 -34.85 9.33 43.17
N GLY A 132 -34.00 8.43 42.69
CA GLY A 132 -34.26 7.76 41.42
C GLY A 132 -33.09 6.95 40.89
N GLY A 133 -33.37 6.21 39.81
CA GLY A 133 -32.36 5.44 39.10
C GLY A 133 -31.44 6.32 38.26
N TYR A 134 -30.21 5.87 38.07
CA TYR A 134 -29.22 6.48 37.20
C TYR A 134 -28.38 5.43 36.47
N THR A 135 -27.71 5.87 35.40
CA THR A 135 -26.71 5.11 34.67
C THR A 135 -25.42 5.90 34.61
N VAL A 136 -24.27 5.27 34.90
CA VAL A 136 -22.93 5.81 34.70
C VAL A 136 -22.23 5.05 33.58
N ASP A 137 -21.76 5.75 32.56
CA ASP A 137 -20.93 5.23 31.50
C ASP A 137 -19.49 5.72 31.65
N VAL A 138 -18.52 4.83 31.45
CA VAL A 138 -17.10 5.21 31.38
C VAL A 138 -16.50 4.69 30.08
N THR A 139 -15.94 5.58 29.28
CA THR A 139 -15.24 5.24 28.02
C THR A 139 -13.78 5.70 28.07
N GLU A 140 -12.86 4.89 27.57
CA GLU A 140 -11.49 5.34 27.31
C GLU A 140 -11.51 6.27 26.10
N THR A 141 -11.15 7.53 26.30
CA THR A 141 -10.89 8.46 25.22
C THR A 141 -9.60 8.04 24.53
N VAL A 142 -9.72 7.34 23.40
CA VAL A 142 -8.58 7.03 22.54
C VAL A 142 -8.11 8.33 21.88
N THR A 143 -7.23 9.07 22.53
CA THR A 143 -6.40 10.05 21.82
C THR A 143 -5.41 9.23 20.99
N GLN A 144 -5.60 9.18 19.66
CA GLN A 144 -4.55 8.73 18.74
C GLN A 144 -3.52 9.86 18.61
N PRO A 145 -2.31 9.69 19.17
CA PRO A 145 -1.16 10.19 18.43
C PRO A 145 -0.02 9.17 18.48
N THR A 146 0.02 8.28 17.51
CA THR A 146 1.28 7.74 17.03
C THR A 146 1.44 8.19 15.60
N THR A 147 2.55 8.83 15.26
CA THR A 147 2.92 9.06 13.86
C THR A 147 2.68 7.77 13.09
N PRO A 148 1.81 7.77 12.05
CA PRO A 148 1.49 6.55 11.33
C PRO A 148 2.77 5.86 10.86
N THR A 149 2.84 4.54 11.02
CA THR A 149 3.99 3.73 10.56
C THR A 149 3.72 3.20 9.16
N VAL A 150 4.78 2.82 8.43
CA VAL A 150 4.62 2.06 7.19
C VAL A 150 4.07 0.68 7.53
N TRP A 151 3.00 0.28 6.85
CA TRP A 151 2.40 -1.05 6.94
C TRP A 151 2.88 -1.95 5.81
N THR A 152 3.00 -3.24 6.08
CA THR A 152 3.21 -4.26 5.04
C THR A 152 1.95 -4.44 4.21
N TYR A 153 2.07 -5.03 3.02
CA TYR A 153 0.90 -5.33 2.21
C TYR A 153 -0.05 -6.35 2.87
N ASP A 154 0.44 -7.22 3.76
CA ASP A 154 -0.43 -8.09 4.57
C ASP A 154 -1.27 -7.31 5.59
N GLN A 155 -0.68 -6.28 6.22
CA GLN A 155 -1.42 -5.41 7.14
C GLN A 155 -2.46 -4.57 6.39
N ILE A 156 -2.09 -4.07 5.21
CA ILE A 156 -3.04 -3.37 4.32
C ILE A 156 -4.14 -4.33 3.89
N ALA A 157 -3.82 -5.55 3.45
CA ALA A 157 -4.81 -6.54 3.04
C ALA A 157 -5.81 -6.86 4.17
N HIS A 158 -5.32 -7.17 5.38
CA HIS A 158 -6.17 -7.37 6.55
C HIS A 158 -7.04 -6.13 6.90
N ARG A 159 -6.53 -4.93 6.60
CA ARG A 159 -7.33 -3.70 6.70
C ARG A 159 -8.46 -3.68 5.67
N LEU A 160 -8.18 -4.03 4.43
CA LEU A 160 -9.18 -4.06 3.36
C LEU A 160 -10.22 -5.18 3.55
N THR A 161 -9.84 -6.34 4.08
CA THR A 161 -10.73 -7.52 4.19
C THR A 161 -11.50 -7.60 5.50
N ASP A 162 -10.91 -7.14 6.61
CA ASP A 162 -11.45 -7.37 7.95
C ASP A 162 -11.71 -6.05 8.69
N SER A 163 -10.64 -5.40 9.18
CA SER A 163 -10.78 -4.28 10.12
C SER A 163 -11.37 -3.01 9.52
N GLY A 164 -11.30 -2.82 8.19
CA GLY A 164 -11.94 -1.69 7.51
C GLY A 164 -13.46 -1.80 7.51
N TRP A 165 -14.02 -3.01 7.47
CA TRP A 165 -15.47 -3.18 7.58
C TRP A 165 -15.97 -2.88 9.00
N ALA A 166 -15.15 -3.10 10.03
CA ALA A 166 -15.52 -2.80 11.41
C ALA A 166 -15.83 -1.30 11.62
N PHE A 167 -15.12 -0.41 10.93
CA PHE A 167 -15.42 1.03 10.94
C PHE A 167 -16.84 1.34 10.45
N PHE A 168 -17.34 0.57 9.48
CA PHE A 168 -18.69 0.69 8.95
C PHE A 168 -19.73 -0.16 9.72
N ASN A 169 -19.41 -0.60 10.95
CA ASN A 169 -20.19 -1.59 11.71
C ASN A 169 -20.49 -2.87 10.91
N GLY A 170 -19.61 -3.21 9.97
CA GLY A 170 -19.69 -4.38 9.12
C GLY A 170 -18.78 -5.51 9.58
N VAL A 171 -18.91 -6.65 8.91
CA VAL A 171 -18.03 -7.82 9.03
C VAL A 171 -17.33 -8.06 7.71
N ARG A 172 -16.28 -8.88 7.71
CA ARG A 172 -15.63 -9.42 6.50
C ARG A 172 -16.66 -9.87 5.47
N ARG A 173 -16.44 -9.54 4.20
CA ARG A 173 -17.39 -9.80 3.10
C ARG A 173 -16.68 -10.54 1.97
N GLU A 174 -17.29 -11.61 1.50
CA GLU A 174 -16.80 -12.36 0.33
C GLU A 174 -17.96 -13.05 -0.39
N TRP A 175 -17.81 -13.31 -1.69
CA TRP A 175 -18.73 -14.15 -2.43
C TRP A 175 -18.53 -15.63 -2.12
N ASP A 176 -19.62 -16.36 -1.88
CA ASP A 176 -19.62 -17.81 -1.65
C ASP A 176 -19.73 -18.64 -2.95
N LYS A 177 -19.41 -18.01 -4.09
CA LYS A 177 -19.45 -18.61 -5.42
C LYS A 177 -18.40 -17.99 -6.33
N LYS A 178 -18.06 -18.70 -7.41
CA LYS A 178 -17.00 -18.28 -8.34
C LYS A 178 -17.50 -17.52 -9.58
N THR A 179 -18.74 -17.74 -10.00
CA THR A 179 -19.34 -17.00 -11.13
C THR A 179 -20.28 -15.93 -10.60
N ILE A 180 -19.98 -14.67 -10.92
CA ILE A 180 -20.72 -13.49 -10.50
C ILE A 180 -21.34 -12.85 -11.74
N THR A 181 -22.67 -12.71 -11.75
CA THR A 181 -23.37 -12.05 -12.83
C THR A 181 -23.44 -10.55 -12.61
N PHE A 182 -23.27 -9.75 -13.66
CA PHE A 182 -23.45 -8.30 -13.57
C PHE A 182 -24.43 -7.76 -14.62
N ASN A 183 -25.13 -6.70 -14.27
CA ASN A 183 -26.01 -5.97 -15.18
C ASN A 183 -25.69 -4.47 -15.10
N ASP A 184 -25.20 -3.92 -16.20
CA ASP A 184 -24.82 -2.53 -16.38
C ASP A 184 -25.68 -1.85 -17.47
N SER A 185 -26.89 -2.38 -17.72
CA SER A 185 -27.82 -1.81 -18.71
C SER A 185 -28.32 -0.41 -18.35
N GLY A 186 -28.12 0.03 -17.11
CA GLY A 186 -28.34 1.42 -16.69
C GLY A 186 -27.32 2.40 -17.26
N LEU A 187 -26.15 1.93 -17.68
CA LEU A 187 -25.07 2.78 -18.19
C LEU A 187 -25.14 2.98 -19.72
N ASN A 188 -24.57 4.08 -20.20
CA ASN A 188 -24.35 4.28 -21.63
C ASN A 188 -23.26 3.35 -22.19
N ALA A 189 -23.25 3.14 -23.50
CA ALA A 189 -22.34 2.20 -24.17
C ALA A 189 -20.84 2.51 -24.00
N THR A 190 -20.46 3.75 -23.68
CA THR A 190 -19.06 4.11 -23.41
C THR A 190 -18.65 3.64 -22.02
N ALA A 191 -19.47 3.93 -21.00
CA ALA A 191 -19.24 3.46 -19.64
C ALA A 191 -19.30 1.92 -19.53
N GLN A 192 -20.19 1.27 -20.29
CA GLN A 192 -20.26 -0.20 -20.34
C GLN A 192 -18.95 -0.86 -20.79
N LYS A 193 -18.16 -0.21 -21.65
CA LYS A 193 -16.83 -0.71 -22.04
C LYS A 193 -15.80 -0.56 -20.93
N LEU A 194 -15.87 0.54 -20.18
CA LEU A 194 -15.02 0.73 -19.01
C LEU A 194 -15.34 -0.32 -17.93
N VAL A 195 -16.62 -0.66 -17.76
CA VAL A 195 -17.05 -1.75 -16.86
C VAL A 195 -16.45 -3.09 -17.28
N ASP A 196 -16.46 -3.44 -18.58
CA ASP A 196 -15.83 -4.67 -19.06
C ASP A 196 -14.35 -4.72 -18.66
N HIS A 197 -13.60 -3.66 -18.93
CA HIS A 197 -12.17 -3.57 -18.59
C HIS A 197 -11.91 -3.56 -17.08
N ALA A 198 -12.80 -2.98 -16.28
CA ALA A 198 -12.67 -2.98 -14.82
C ALA A 198 -12.93 -4.37 -14.25
N PHE A 199 -13.86 -5.15 -14.81
CA PHE A 199 -14.03 -6.56 -14.45
C PHE A 199 -12.84 -7.41 -14.91
N ASP A 200 -12.29 -7.18 -16.11
CA ASP A 200 -11.06 -7.87 -16.57
C ASP A 200 -9.91 -7.69 -15.56
N ALA A 201 -9.77 -6.49 -15.00
CA ALA A 201 -8.73 -6.15 -14.03
C ALA A 201 -8.82 -6.98 -12.73
N TRP A 202 -10.04 -7.34 -12.31
CA TRP A 202 -10.29 -8.15 -11.12
C TRP A 202 -10.35 -9.66 -11.41
N GLU A 203 -10.90 -10.06 -12.54
CA GLU A 203 -11.12 -11.46 -12.93
C GLU A 203 -9.82 -12.27 -12.81
N LYS A 204 -8.74 -11.75 -13.38
CA LYS A 204 -7.45 -12.48 -13.44
C LYS A 204 -6.81 -12.69 -12.08
N ILE A 205 -6.90 -11.72 -11.17
CA ILE A 205 -6.26 -11.80 -9.85
C ILE A 205 -7.15 -12.45 -8.78
N THR A 206 -8.47 -12.47 -8.97
CA THR A 206 -9.42 -13.08 -8.02
C THR A 206 -9.72 -14.54 -8.34
N GLY A 207 -9.64 -14.91 -9.63
CA GLY A 207 -10.13 -16.20 -10.13
C GLY A 207 -11.66 -16.33 -10.07
N LEU A 208 -12.37 -15.22 -9.83
CA LEU A 208 -13.81 -15.12 -10.06
C LEU A 208 -14.06 -14.93 -11.56
N THR A 209 -15.20 -15.40 -12.06
CA THR A 209 -15.64 -15.15 -13.43
C THR A 209 -16.81 -14.18 -13.41
N PHE A 210 -16.70 -13.07 -14.13
CA PHE A 210 -17.76 -12.08 -14.26
C PHE A 210 -18.52 -12.30 -15.56
N THR A 211 -19.85 -12.31 -15.49
CA THR A 211 -20.69 -12.58 -16.68
C THR A 211 -21.82 -11.57 -16.79
N ARG A 212 -21.82 -10.80 -17.88
CA ARG A 212 -22.87 -9.83 -18.16
C ARG A 212 -24.22 -10.53 -18.40
N THR A 213 -25.29 -9.99 -17.82
CA THR A 213 -26.68 -10.42 -18.04
C THR A 213 -27.61 -9.23 -18.16
N ALA A 214 -28.70 -9.38 -18.91
CA ALA A 214 -29.72 -8.33 -19.07
C ALA A 214 -30.85 -8.41 -18.01
N GLY A 215 -30.83 -9.45 -17.15
CA GLY A 215 -31.85 -9.71 -16.14
C GLY A 215 -31.41 -9.36 -14.72
N ILE A 216 -31.99 -10.06 -13.74
CA ILE A 216 -31.50 -10.00 -12.35
C ILE A 216 -30.04 -10.48 -12.34
N ALA A 217 -29.19 -9.67 -11.71
CA ALA A 217 -27.76 -9.92 -11.60
C ALA A 217 -27.34 -9.88 -10.13
N ASP A 218 -26.16 -10.42 -9.87
CA ASP A 218 -25.52 -10.36 -8.55
C ASP A 218 -24.99 -8.95 -8.26
N ILE A 219 -24.43 -8.31 -9.28
CA ILE A 219 -23.98 -6.91 -9.26
C ILE A 219 -24.83 -6.10 -10.24
N VAL A 220 -25.42 -5.01 -9.79
CA VAL A 220 -26.11 -4.04 -10.67
C VAL A 220 -25.29 -2.75 -10.69
N ILE A 221 -25.05 -2.21 -11.88
CA ILE A 221 -24.28 -0.97 -12.08
C ILE A 221 -25.14 0.04 -12.84
N ASP A 222 -25.28 1.24 -12.29
CA ASP A 222 -26.01 2.35 -12.89
C ASP A 222 -25.38 3.72 -12.61
N ASP A 223 -25.99 4.77 -13.15
CA ASP A 223 -25.59 6.16 -13.02
C ASP A 223 -26.74 7.05 -12.51
N ASN A 224 -27.66 6.46 -11.73
CA ASN A 224 -28.92 7.11 -11.31
C ASN A 224 -28.74 8.24 -10.30
N ASP A 225 -27.66 8.23 -9.50
CA ASP A 225 -27.27 9.31 -8.59
C ASP A 225 -26.16 10.15 -9.25
N PRO A 226 -26.51 11.33 -9.81
CA PRO A 226 -25.67 12.07 -10.75
C PRO A 226 -24.48 12.79 -10.12
N ASP A 227 -24.31 12.74 -8.79
CA ASP A 227 -23.23 13.44 -8.09
C ASP A 227 -22.39 12.51 -7.21
N LYS A 228 -22.58 11.19 -7.31
CA LYS A 228 -21.94 10.22 -6.41
C LYS A 228 -21.30 9.05 -7.14
N ALA A 229 -20.32 8.49 -6.45
CA ALA A 229 -19.82 7.13 -6.68
C ALA A 229 -19.95 6.37 -5.35
N TYR A 230 -20.54 5.18 -5.39
CA TYR A 230 -20.61 4.29 -4.24
C TYR A 230 -20.93 2.86 -4.66
N ALA A 231 -20.56 1.93 -3.78
CA ALA A 231 -20.99 0.55 -3.80
C ALA A 231 -21.64 0.16 -2.47
N ASN A 232 -22.71 -0.61 -2.53
CA ASN A 232 -23.31 -1.25 -1.37
C ASN A 232 -23.57 -2.73 -1.64
N SER A 233 -23.63 -3.51 -0.56
CA SER A 233 -23.89 -4.94 -0.66
C SER A 233 -24.93 -5.37 0.37
N THR A 234 -25.78 -6.30 -0.03
CA THR A 234 -26.59 -7.07 0.90
C THR A 234 -25.76 -8.22 1.45
N ILE A 235 -25.90 -8.52 2.74
CA ILE A 235 -25.16 -9.59 3.40
C ILE A 235 -26.13 -10.69 3.79
N LYS A 236 -25.82 -11.93 3.39
CA LYS A 236 -26.58 -13.12 3.75
C LYS A 236 -26.37 -13.45 5.23
N THR A 237 -27.23 -14.29 5.79
CA THR A 237 -27.13 -14.72 7.20
C THR A 237 -25.82 -15.44 7.54
N ASN A 238 -25.18 -16.08 6.56
CA ASN A 238 -23.87 -16.72 6.70
C ASN A 238 -22.68 -15.75 6.53
N GLY A 239 -22.92 -14.44 6.38
CA GLY A 239 -21.89 -13.42 6.22
C GLY A 239 -21.41 -13.18 4.78
N SER A 240 -21.78 -14.03 3.83
CA SER A 240 -21.38 -13.86 2.42
C SER A 240 -22.20 -12.77 1.71
N ILE A 241 -21.67 -12.26 0.62
CA ILE A 241 -22.33 -11.26 -0.22
C ILE A 241 -23.56 -11.89 -0.90
N GLY A 242 -24.71 -11.25 -0.75
CA GLY A 242 -25.98 -11.60 -1.39
C GLY A 242 -26.14 -10.99 -2.77
N SER A 243 -25.98 -9.68 -2.84
CA SER A 243 -26.02 -8.85 -4.04
C SER A 243 -25.22 -7.57 -3.79
N ALA A 244 -24.81 -6.88 -4.85
CA ALA A 244 -24.21 -5.56 -4.76
C ALA A 244 -24.84 -4.58 -5.76
N ASN A 245 -24.89 -3.30 -5.39
CA ASN A 245 -25.26 -2.21 -6.30
C ASN A 245 -24.12 -1.21 -6.33
N ILE A 246 -23.75 -0.78 -7.53
CA ILE A 246 -22.75 0.24 -7.79
C ILE A 246 -23.44 1.39 -8.53
N ASN A 247 -23.23 2.61 -8.05
CA ASN A 247 -23.59 3.81 -8.77
C ASN A 247 -22.33 4.59 -9.09
N ILE A 248 -22.14 4.99 -10.35
CA ILE A 248 -21.09 5.95 -10.74
C ILE A 248 -21.70 6.99 -11.66
N SER A 249 -21.67 8.26 -11.23
CA SER A 249 -22.14 9.38 -12.04
C SER A 249 -21.40 9.48 -13.38
N PRO A 250 -22.07 9.90 -14.48
CA PRO A 250 -21.42 10.02 -15.77
C PRO A 250 -20.29 11.04 -15.75
N GLY A 251 -19.07 10.60 -16.10
CA GLY A 251 -17.90 11.48 -16.10
C GLY A 251 -17.45 11.93 -14.71
N PHE A 252 -17.74 11.11 -13.68
CA PHE A 252 -17.37 11.36 -12.29
C PHE A 252 -15.91 11.80 -12.15
N GLY A 253 -15.69 12.84 -11.33
CA GLY A 253 -14.38 13.47 -11.14
C GLY A 253 -13.95 14.44 -12.26
N GLY A 254 -14.70 14.54 -13.36
CA GLY A 254 -14.48 15.53 -14.43
C GLY A 254 -13.20 15.34 -15.25
N ILE A 255 -12.43 14.28 -14.98
CA ILE A 255 -11.19 13.95 -15.67
C ILE A 255 -11.50 12.91 -16.73
N GLY A 256 -11.85 13.38 -17.92
CA GLY A 256 -11.75 12.58 -19.12
C GLY A 256 -12.76 11.44 -19.28
N ALA A 257 -14.03 11.72 -19.01
CA ALA A 257 -15.12 10.75 -19.08
C ALA A 257 -15.06 9.80 -20.28
N GLY A 258 -15.25 8.51 -20.04
CA GLY A 258 -15.39 7.48 -21.07
C GLY A 258 -14.08 6.92 -21.65
N THR A 259 -12.92 7.21 -21.05
CA THR A 259 -11.62 6.67 -21.47
C THR A 259 -10.94 5.86 -20.37
N LEU A 260 -9.98 4.99 -20.71
CA LEU A 260 -9.28 4.19 -19.70
C LEU A 260 -8.40 5.07 -18.81
N ASP A 261 -7.81 6.15 -19.33
CA ASP A 261 -6.98 7.10 -18.58
C ASP A 261 -7.81 8.19 -17.87
N SER A 262 -8.99 7.80 -17.37
CA SER A 262 -9.94 8.65 -16.66
C SER A 262 -10.03 8.28 -15.19
N TYR A 263 -10.41 9.25 -14.35
CA TYR A 263 -10.71 8.94 -12.95
C TYR A 263 -12.00 8.10 -12.82
N GLU A 264 -12.90 8.20 -13.80
CA GLU A 264 -14.10 7.36 -13.91
C GLU A 264 -13.73 5.87 -14.03
N PHE A 265 -12.74 5.52 -14.87
CA PHE A 265 -12.25 4.15 -14.97
C PHE A 265 -11.63 3.64 -13.67
N GLN A 266 -10.77 4.43 -13.03
CA GLN A 266 -10.23 4.12 -11.71
C GLN A 266 -11.34 3.90 -10.68
N THR A 267 -12.40 4.71 -10.75
CA THR A 267 -13.58 4.60 -9.88
C THR A 267 -14.35 3.30 -10.14
N PHE A 268 -14.52 2.87 -11.39
CA PHE A 268 -15.10 1.55 -11.68
C PHE A 268 -14.32 0.42 -11.02
N ILE A 269 -12.98 0.42 -11.12
CA ILE A 269 -12.15 -0.59 -10.44
C ILE A 269 -12.34 -0.52 -8.92
N HIS A 270 -12.34 0.69 -8.34
CA HIS A 270 -12.54 0.92 -6.90
C HIS A 270 -13.89 0.38 -6.39
N GLU A 271 -15.00 0.78 -7.03
CA GLU A 271 -16.34 0.38 -6.59
C GLU A 271 -16.61 -1.11 -6.81
N ILE A 272 -16.02 -1.71 -7.85
CA ILE A 272 -16.03 -3.17 -8.01
C ILE A 272 -15.26 -3.83 -6.87
N GLY A 273 -14.13 -3.25 -6.43
CA GLY A 273 -13.39 -3.66 -5.23
C GLY A 273 -14.28 -3.78 -3.99
N HIS A 274 -15.14 -2.80 -3.75
CA HIS A 274 -16.16 -2.87 -2.70
C HIS A 274 -17.19 -3.99 -2.94
N ALA A 275 -17.70 -4.12 -4.16
CA ALA A 275 -18.67 -5.16 -4.52
C ALA A 275 -18.11 -6.59 -4.43
N ILE A 276 -16.79 -6.76 -4.41
CA ILE A 276 -16.10 -8.03 -4.17
C ILE A 276 -15.52 -8.15 -2.76
N GLY A 277 -15.80 -7.20 -1.86
CA GLY A 277 -15.55 -7.36 -0.42
C GLY A 277 -14.39 -6.56 0.17
N LEU A 278 -13.77 -5.64 -0.57
CA LEU A 278 -12.73 -4.76 -0.03
C LEU A 278 -13.32 -3.51 0.62
N ALA A 279 -12.83 -3.12 1.79
CA ALA A 279 -13.15 -1.85 2.45
C ALA A 279 -12.17 -0.74 2.05
N HIS A 280 -12.40 0.50 2.50
CA HIS A 280 -11.40 1.56 2.35
C HIS A 280 -10.15 1.30 3.19
N ALA A 281 -9.01 1.80 2.70
CA ALA A 281 -7.73 1.70 3.40
C ALA A 281 -7.72 2.47 4.73
N GLY A 282 -8.34 3.65 4.79
CA GLY A 282 -8.51 4.44 6.02
C GLY A 282 -9.96 4.52 6.49
N ASP A 283 -10.16 5.17 7.64
CA ASP A 283 -11.47 5.42 8.26
C ASP A 283 -12.12 6.68 7.64
N TYR A 284 -12.30 6.67 6.33
CA TYR A 284 -12.92 7.77 5.59
C TYR A 284 -14.06 7.28 4.69
N ASN A 285 -15.01 8.17 4.45
CA ASN A 285 -16.11 7.95 3.52
C ASN A 285 -16.56 9.28 2.90
N ALA A 286 -16.94 9.27 1.62
CA ALA A 286 -17.48 10.44 0.94
C ALA A 286 -18.71 10.99 1.69
N GLY A 287 -18.63 12.25 2.13
CA GLY A 287 -19.70 12.91 2.90
C GLY A 287 -19.75 12.60 4.40
N SER A 288 -18.85 11.75 4.93
CA SER A 288 -18.72 11.45 6.37
C SER A 288 -17.24 11.40 6.76
N GLY A 289 -16.57 12.55 6.72
CA GLY A 289 -15.14 12.67 7.03
C GLY A 289 -14.26 12.10 5.92
N GLY A 290 -14.05 12.88 4.85
CA GLY A 290 -12.97 12.61 3.90
C GLY A 290 -11.61 13.00 4.51
N PRO A 291 -10.50 12.48 3.98
CA PRO A 291 -9.18 12.89 4.42
C PRO A 291 -9.00 14.40 4.19
N THR A 292 -8.86 15.16 5.27
CA THR A 292 -8.72 16.63 5.22
C THR A 292 -7.26 17.06 5.15
N THR A 293 -6.34 16.25 5.70
CA THR A 293 -4.89 16.50 5.71
C THR A 293 -4.11 15.18 5.87
N TYR A 294 -3.03 15.00 5.09
CA TYR A 294 -2.04 13.94 5.33
C TYR A 294 -0.90 14.50 6.22
N PRO A 295 -0.36 13.75 7.20
CA PRO A 295 -0.68 12.36 7.58
C PRO A 295 -1.77 12.22 8.66
N ASP A 296 -2.34 13.32 9.16
CA ASP A 296 -3.20 13.29 10.35
C ASP A 296 -4.53 12.55 10.14
N SER A 297 -4.94 12.31 8.88
CA SER A 297 -6.15 11.56 8.54
C SER A 297 -5.92 10.13 8.06
N VAL A 298 -4.70 9.58 8.18
CA VAL A 298 -4.40 8.21 7.70
C VAL A 298 -4.08 7.25 8.85
N GLN A 299 -4.50 5.99 8.69
CA GLN A 299 -4.22 4.91 9.66
C GLN A 299 -2.76 4.41 9.56
N PHE A 300 -2.13 4.57 8.40
CA PHE A 300 -0.77 4.12 8.13
C PHE A 300 -0.07 5.02 7.12
N LYS A 301 1.26 5.08 7.21
CA LYS A 301 2.08 6.07 6.50
C LYS A 301 2.04 5.92 4.98
N ASN A 302 2.00 4.68 4.49
CA ASN A 302 1.92 4.36 3.07
C ASN A 302 0.48 4.17 2.58
N ASP A 303 -0.52 4.80 3.21
CA ASP A 303 -1.86 4.89 2.63
C ASP A 303 -1.79 5.79 1.40
N SER A 304 -1.82 5.17 0.21
CA SER A 304 -1.88 5.87 -1.06
C SER A 304 -2.49 5.00 -2.15
N TRP A 305 -2.92 5.64 -3.23
CA TRP A 305 -3.30 4.98 -4.48
C TRP A 305 -2.27 3.98 -4.97
N ASN A 306 -0.96 4.19 -4.72
CA ASN A 306 0.08 3.27 -5.11
C ASN A 306 0.16 2.00 -4.23
N ALA A 307 -0.37 2.06 -3.02
CA ALA A 307 -0.46 0.90 -2.14
C ALA A 307 -1.75 0.09 -2.38
N THR A 308 -2.88 0.78 -2.57
CA THR A 308 -4.21 0.20 -2.79
C THR A 308 -5.10 1.20 -3.53
N ILE A 309 -5.85 0.72 -4.53
CA ILE A 309 -6.86 1.52 -5.23
C ILE A 309 -8.02 1.91 -4.31
N MET A 310 -8.20 1.21 -3.18
CA MET A 310 -9.21 1.50 -2.16
C MET A 310 -8.88 2.71 -1.28
N SER A 311 -7.75 3.37 -1.54
CA SER A 311 -7.35 4.59 -0.85
C SER A 311 -8.00 5.84 -1.45
N TYR A 312 -8.36 6.80 -0.59
CA TYR A 312 -8.73 8.16 -1.04
C TYR A 312 -7.50 9.08 -1.17
N ILE A 313 -6.34 8.61 -0.72
CA ILE A 313 -5.10 9.39 -0.68
C ILE A 313 -4.34 9.19 -1.98
N ASN A 314 -4.31 10.20 -2.84
CA ASN A 314 -3.46 10.15 -4.03
C ASN A 314 -2.00 10.51 -3.70
N GLN A 315 -1.11 10.28 -4.67
CA GLN A 315 0.33 10.49 -4.54
C GLN A 315 0.72 11.98 -4.36
N ARG A 316 -0.20 12.94 -4.61
CA ARG A 316 0.02 14.37 -4.27
C ARG A 316 -0.24 14.65 -2.80
N MET A 317 -1.12 13.87 -2.16
CA MET A 317 -1.45 14.00 -0.75
C MET A 317 -0.40 13.28 0.10
N ASN A 318 -0.01 12.07 -0.30
CA ASN A 318 1.04 11.30 0.35
C ASN A 318 2.33 11.35 -0.48
N THR A 319 3.27 12.23 -0.11
CA THR A 319 4.57 12.32 -0.78
C THR A 319 5.61 11.33 -0.23
N GLU A 320 5.27 10.54 0.78
CA GLU A 320 6.20 9.60 1.43
C GLU A 320 6.29 8.26 0.68
N ASP A 321 5.39 7.99 -0.27
CA ASP A 321 5.44 6.78 -1.13
C ASP A 321 6.45 6.90 -2.28
N GLY A 322 6.96 8.12 -2.53
CA GLY A 322 7.95 8.42 -3.56
C GLY A 322 7.41 8.32 -4.99
N ALA A 323 6.09 8.33 -5.17
CA ALA A 323 5.43 8.22 -6.45
C ALA A 323 5.00 9.58 -7.00
N ASP A 324 5.01 9.71 -8.32
CA ASP A 324 4.39 10.85 -9.00
C ASP A 324 2.88 10.62 -9.10
N TYR A 325 2.13 11.72 -9.23
CA TYR A 325 0.68 11.62 -9.48
C TYR A 325 0.41 10.84 -10.76
N ALA A 326 -0.35 9.77 -10.64
CA ALA A 326 -0.77 8.94 -11.75
C ALA A 326 -2.16 8.34 -11.47
N LEU A 327 -2.95 8.19 -12.52
CA LEU A 327 -4.21 7.46 -12.45
C LEU A 327 -3.92 5.96 -12.38
N ILE A 328 -4.67 5.26 -11.52
CA ILE A 328 -4.49 3.85 -11.29
C ILE A 328 -5.29 3.04 -12.31
N MET A 329 -4.60 2.12 -12.98
CA MET A 329 -5.15 1.36 -14.09
C MET A 329 -5.49 -0.09 -13.75
N THR A 330 -5.04 -0.58 -12.60
CA THR A 330 -5.23 -1.97 -12.14
C THR A 330 -5.47 -1.97 -10.63
N PRO A 331 -5.99 -3.05 -10.04
CA PRO A 331 -5.75 -3.32 -8.63
C PRO A 331 -4.25 -3.25 -8.31
N MET A 332 -3.93 -2.75 -7.13
CA MET A 332 -2.57 -2.51 -6.68
C MET A 332 -2.12 -3.64 -5.75
N ILE A 333 -0.86 -3.62 -5.29
CA ILE A 333 -0.30 -4.74 -4.52
C ILE A 333 -1.17 -5.07 -3.29
N GLY A 334 -1.61 -4.07 -2.52
CA GLY A 334 -2.47 -4.30 -1.35
C GLY A 334 -3.81 -4.93 -1.71
N ASP A 335 -4.37 -4.57 -2.88
CA ASP A 335 -5.62 -5.13 -3.38
C ASP A 335 -5.46 -6.58 -3.82
N ILE A 336 -4.37 -6.89 -4.53
CA ILE A 336 -4.01 -8.26 -4.97
C ILE A 336 -3.87 -9.18 -3.75
N VAL A 337 -3.13 -8.74 -2.73
CA VAL A 337 -2.97 -9.54 -1.50
C VAL A 337 -4.31 -9.73 -0.79
N ALA A 338 -5.15 -8.69 -0.73
CA ALA A 338 -6.48 -8.77 -0.11
C ALA A 338 -7.42 -9.75 -0.82
N VAL A 339 -7.48 -9.71 -2.16
CA VAL A 339 -8.36 -10.64 -2.88
C VAL A 339 -7.83 -12.07 -2.91
N HIS A 340 -6.51 -12.27 -2.81
CA HIS A 340 -5.95 -13.60 -2.60
C HIS A 340 -6.30 -14.16 -1.22
N ASP A 341 -6.41 -13.31 -0.19
CA ASP A 341 -6.91 -13.72 1.13
C ASP A 341 -8.40 -14.10 1.10
N LEU A 342 -9.23 -13.40 0.31
CA LEU A 342 -10.66 -13.70 0.16
C LEU A 342 -10.93 -14.94 -0.72
N TYR A 343 -10.24 -15.05 -1.86
CA TYR A 343 -10.64 -15.96 -2.93
C TYR A 343 -9.61 -17.04 -3.27
N GLY A 344 -8.42 -16.96 -2.68
CA GLY A 344 -7.25 -17.78 -3.01
C GLY A 344 -6.51 -17.27 -4.25
N VAL A 345 -5.22 -17.64 -4.36
CA VAL A 345 -4.40 -17.32 -5.54
C VAL A 345 -4.89 -18.12 -6.75
N PRO A 346 -5.25 -17.48 -7.88
CA PRO A 346 -5.65 -18.18 -9.10
C PRO A 346 -4.49 -19.00 -9.68
N VAL A 347 -4.77 -20.23 -10.14
CA VAL A 347 -3.72 -21.18 -10.59
C VAL A 347 -3.34 -21.05 -12.08
N SER A 348 -4.03 -20.22 -12.87
CA SER A 348 -3.87 -20.23 -14.34
C SER A 348 -3.91 -18.85 -15.01
N ALA A 349 -3.90 -17.77 -14.25
CA ALA A 349 -3.89 -16.44 -14.82
C ALA A 349 -2.44 -16.04 -15.17
N TYR A 350 -2.18 -15.79 -16.45
CA TYR A 350 -0.82 -15.56 -16.99
C TYR A 350 0.16 -16.68 -16.61
N ASN A 351 0.01 -17.87 -17.18
CA ASN A 351 0.92 -19.00 -16.96
C ASN A 351 1.74 -19.32 -18.22
N GLY A 352 1.95 -18.31 -19.07
CA GLY A 352 2.71 -18.41 -20.31
C GLY A 352 3.54 -17.16 -20.50
N ASN A 353 4.40 -17.14 -21.52
CA ASN A 353 5.32 -16.02 -21.71
C ASN A 353 4.58 -14.71 -22.03
N THR A 354 4.52 -13.81 -21.05
CA THR A 354 3.87 -12.52 -21.14
C THR A 354 4.89 -11.43 -21.46
N ARG A 355 4.49 -10.52 -22.33
CA ARG A 355 5.22 -9.33 -22.74
C ARG A 355 4.38 -8.13 -22.35
N TYR A 356 4.96 -7.30 -21.50
CA TYR A 356 4.41 -6.04 -21.04
C TYR A 356 5.12 -4.89 -21.75
N GLY A 357 4.39 -3.90 -22.25
CA GLY A 357 4.97 -2.78 -23.02
C GLY A 357 4.95 -3.02 -24.54
N PHE A 358 6.09 -2.83 -25.22
CA PHE A 358 6.14 -2.86 -26.68
C PHE A 358 5.74 -4.22 -27.24
N ASN A 359 4.71 -4.21 -28.10
CA ASN A 359 4.03 -5.40 -28.64
C ASN A 359 3.47 -6.32 -27.53
N SER A 360 2.81 -5.70 -26.54
CA SER A 360 2.15 -6.41 -25.44
C SER A 360 1.25 -7.56 -25.92
N ASN A 361 1.18 -8.63 -25.13
CA ASN A 361 0.36 -9.81 -25.39
C ASN A 361 -0.38 -10.32 -24.13
N THR A 362 -0.72 -9.41 -23.22
CA THR A 362 -1.44 -9.70 -21.97
C THR A 362 -2.83 -10.31 -22.22
N GLY A 363 -3.40 -10.09 -23.41
CA GLY A 363 -4.68 -10.65 -23.80
C GLY A 363 -5.87 -10.00 -23.09
N ASP A 364 -5.69 -8.82 -22.48
CA ASP A 364 -6.75 -7.99 -21.92
C ASP A 364 -6.55 -6.51 -22.30
N TYR A 365 -7.27 -5.62 -21.61
CA TYR A 365 -7.22 -4.18 -21.85
C TYR A 365 -5.84 -3.55 -21.59
N MET A 366 -4.92 -4.20 -20.87
CA MET A 366 -3.56 -3.70 -20.70
C MET A 366 -2.81 -3.66 -22.02
N ASP A 367 -3.15 -4.50 -23.00
CA ASP A 367 -2.61 -4.39 -24.35
C ASP A 367 -2.95 -3.02 -24.98
N LEU A 368 -4.15 -2.48 -24.73
CA LEU A 368 -4.55 -1.14 -25.20
C LEU A 368 -3.81 -0.04 -24.44
N VAL A 369 -3.62 -0.21 -23.13
CA VAL A 369 -2.87 0.73 -22.28
C VAL A 369 -1.41 0.81 -22.74
N PHE A 370 -0.76 -0.34 -22.92
CA PHE A 370 0.61 -0.38 -23.42
C PHE A 370 0.71 0.13 -24.84
N ASP A 371 -0.26 -0.16 -25.72
CA ASP A 371 -0.26 0.40 -27.08
C ASP A 371 -0.20 1.92 -27.07
N ALA A 372 -1.02 2.54 -26.23
CA ALA A 372 -1.08 3.98 -26.12
C ALA A 372 0.18 4.59 -25.45
N LEU A 373 0.67 4.00 -24.34
CA LEU A 373 1.89 4.43 -23.67
C LEU A 373 3.13 4.30 -24.57
N VAL A 374 3.23 3.20 -25.31
CA VAL A 374 4.39 2.83 -26.14
C VAL A 374 4.39 3.56 -27.48
N LYS A 375 3.25 3.64 -28.17
CA LYS A 375 3.17 4.16 -29.54
C LYS A 375 2.90 5.66 -29.62
N LYS A 376 2.48 6.31 -28.53
CA LYS A 376 1.95 7.69 -28.54
C LYS A 376 0.83 7.87 -29.59
N ASP A 377 0.08 6.80 -29.84
CA ASP A 377 -1.04 6.79 -30.77
C ASP A 377 -2.31 7.21 -30.02
N PHE A 378 -2.58 8.51 -30.03
CA PHE A 378 -3.73 9.13 -29.36
C PHE A 378 -5.04 9.01 -30.16
N SER A 379 -5.08 8.14 -31.18
CA SER A 379 -6.34 7.69 -31.79
C SER A 379 -7.03 6.57 -30.99
N SER A 380 -6.36 6.07 -29.94
CA SER A 380 -6.82 5.12 -28.92
C SER A 380 -7.99 5.67 -28.07
N PRO A 381 -8.80 4.83 -27.41
CA PRO A 381 -9.78 5.24 -26.38
C PRO A 381 -9.14 5.85 -25.11
N LEU A 382 -7.95 6.46 -25.20
CA LEU A 382 -7.30 7.27 -24.16
C LEU A 382 -7.35 8.76 -24.57
N ILE A 383 -7.38 9.69 -23.62
CA ILE A 383 -7.49 11.13 -23.92
C ILE A 383 -6.15 11.79 -24.24
N ASP A 384 -6.12 12.56 -25.34
CA ASP A 384 -5.22 13.69 -25.67
C ASP A 384 -3.70 13.51 -25.46
N GLY A 385 -3.19 12.29 -25.37
CA GLY A 385 -1.79 12.14 -24.96
C GLY A 385 -1.48 10.99 -24.02
N GLY A 386 -2.51 10.41 -23.39
CA GLY A 386 -2.36 9.53 -22.24
C GLY A 386 -1.90 10.31 -21.01
N ARG A 387 -2.72 10.34 -19.97
CA ARG A 387 -2.28 10.84 -18.65
C ARG A 387 -1.14 9.98 -18.09
N THR A 388 -0.50 10.45 -17.02
CA THR A 388 0.40 9.60 -16.25
C THR A 388 -0.40 8.47 -15.62
N LEU A 389 0.01 7.22 -15.91
CA LEU A 389 -0.67 6.02 -15.46
C LEU A 389 0.23 5.24 -14.51
N SER A 390 -0.40 4.53 -13.57
CA SER A 390 0.26 3.57 -12.69
C SER A 390 -0.51 2.25 -12.69
N PHE A 391 0.23 1.14 -12.67
CA PHE A 391 -0.31 -0.20 -12.75
C PHE A 391 0.60 -1.22 -12.06
N THR A 392 0.01 -2.31 -11.57
CA THR A 392 0.73 -3.45 -11.00
C THR A 392 0.73 -4.60 -12.00
N LEU A 393 1.92 -5.16 -12.25
CA LEU A 393 2.07 -6.38 -13.02
C LEU A 393 1.89 -7.60 -12.12
N TRP A 394 0.99 -8.50 -12.52
CA TRP A 394 0.80 -9.75 -11.83
C TRP A 394 0.79 -10.92 -12.81
N ASP A 395 1.66 -11.90 -12.56
CA ASP A 395 1.93 -13.02 -13.44
C ASP A 395 2.24 -14.27 -12.59
N THR A 396 1.74 -15.44 -12.97
CA THR A 396 1.91 -16.68 -12.18
C THR A 396 2.90 -17.66 -12.78
N GLY A 397 3.41 -17.40 -13.98
CA GLY A 397 4.46 -18.20 -14.56
C GLY A 397 4.63 -17.98 -16.05
N GLY A 398 5.81 -18.37 -16.53
CA GLY A 398 6.20 -18.11 -17.90
C GLY A 398 7.65 -17.71 -17.95
N ARG A 399 8.03 -17.10 -19.06
CA ARG A 399 9.26 -16.33 -19.18
C ARG A 399 8.87 -14.97 -19.72
N ASP A 400 8.86 -13.99 -18.84
CA ASP A 400 8.15 -12.75 -19.06
C ASP A 400 9.11 -11.60 -19.33
N VAL A 401 8.62 -10.59 -20.03
CA VAL A 401 9.43 -9.44 -20.44
C VAL A 401 8.70 -8.13 -20.24
N VAL A 402 9.35 -7.20 -19.55
CA VAL A 402 8.99 -5.78 -19.65
C VAL A 402 9.81 -5.14 -20.76
N ASP A 403 9.13 -4.53 -21.73
CA ASP A 403 9.75 -4.00 -22.93
C ASP A 403 9.40 -2.53 -23.15
N PHE A 404 10.35 -1.67 -22.80
CA PHE A 404 10.20 -0.22 -22.88
C PHE A 404 11.13 0.38 -23.93
N ARG A 405 11.48 -0.38 -24.98
CA ARG A 405 12.41 0.02 -26.05
C ARG A 405 12.10 1.33 -26.78
N THR A 406 10.85 1.77 -26.74
CA THR A 406 10.40 3.00 -27.40
C THR A 406 10.52 4.21 -26.49
N ASP A 407 10.74 4.00 -25.19
CA ASP A 407 10.84 5.08 -24.23
C ASP A 407 12.09 5.94 -24.50
N LYS A 408 11.91 7.25 -24.34
CA LYS A 408 12.91 8.29 -24.61
C LYS A 408 13.33 9.02 -23.35
N VAL A 409 12.77 8.66 -22.19
CA VAL A 409 13.22 9.16 -20.90
C VAL A 409 13.97 8.07 -20.15
N LYS A 410 14.67 8.49 -19.10
CA LYS A 410 15.41 7.59 -18.23
C LYS A 410 14.45 6.78 -17.39
N GLN A 411 14.73 5.48 -17.30
CA GLN A 411 13.96 4.52 -16.52
C GLN A 411 14.75 4.05 -15.30
N VAL A 412 14.01 3.68 -14.26
CA VAL A 412 14.52 2.96 -13.08
C VAL A 412 13.61 1.74 -12.89
N ILE A 413 14.05 0.61 -13.42
CA ILE A 413 13.31 -0.65 -13.45
C ILE A 413 13.84 -1.54 -12.32
N ASN A 414 12.92 -2.05 -11.51
CA ASN A 414 13.17 -3.02 -10.46
C ASN A 414 12.22 -4.22 -10.66
N LEU A 415 12.78 -5.41 -10.86
CA LEU A 415 12.01 -6.66 -11.02
C LEU A 415 11.82 -7.40 -9.68
N GLY A 416 12.27 -6.84 -8.57
CA GLY A 416 12.11 -7.43 -7.25
C GLY A 416 10.64 -7.54 -6.85
N PHE A 417 10.36 -8.48 -5.93
CA PHE A 417 9.02 -8.65 -5.37
C PHE A 417 8.50 -7.38 -4.71
N GLU A 418 7.22 -7.07 -4.93
CA GLU A 418 6.53 -5.92 -4.31
C GLU A 418 7.30 -4.59 -4.52
N SER A 419 8.03 -4.48 -5.63
CA SER A 419 8.89 -3.35 -5.90
C SER A 419 8.22 -2.36 -6.85
N GLN A 420 8.62 -1.10 -6.71
CA GLN A 420 8.20 0.00 -7.57
C GLN A 420 9.30 0.38 -8.57
N SER A 421 8.86 0.82 -9.75
CA SER A 421 9.71 1.29 -10.84
C SER A 421 9.28 2.68 -11.32
N THR A 422 10.24 3.40 -11.91
CA THR A 422 10.01 4.64 -12.65
C THR A 422 10.10 4.33 -14.14
N ILE A 423 8.97 4.32 -14.84
CA ILE A 423 8.91 4.14 -16.30
C ILE A 423 8.21 5.33 -16.94
N TYR A 424 8.53 5.64 -18.19
CA TYR A 424 7.99 6.79 -18.92
C TYR A 424 8.13 8.13 -18.18
N GLY A 425 9.09 8.22 -17.25
CA GLY A 425 9.42 9.43 -16.50
C GLY A 425 8.48 9.73 -15.34
N VAL A 426 7.67 8.74 -14.94
CA VAL A 426 6.72 8.83 -13.83
C VAL A 426 7.21 7.91 -12.71
N ALA A 427 7.51 8.45 -11.54
CA ALA A 427 7.93 7.66 -10.39
C ALA A 427 6.76 6.82 -9.85
N GLY A 428 7.01 5.54 -9.53
CA GLY A 428 5.98 4.65 -9.01
C GLY A 428 4.87 4.30 -10.01
N SER A 429 5.16 4.33 -11.31
CA SER A 429 4.18 4.05 -12.38
C SER A 429 4.07 2.57 -12.76
N MET A 430 4.98 1.72 -12.26
CA MET A 430 4.89 0.28 -12.42
C MET A 430 5.31 -0.39 -11.13
N MET A 431 4.49 -1.34 -10.67
CA MET A 431 4.81 -2.19 -9.54
C MET A 431 4.82 -3.66 -9.94
N ILE A 432 5.59 -4.46 -9.22
CA ILE A 432 5.59 -5.92 -9.33
C ILE A 432 4.71 -6.48 -8.22
N GLY A 433 3.62 -7.15 -8.59
CA GLY A 433 2.70 -7.82 -7.67
C GLY A 433 3.37 -8.91 -6.85
N ARG A 434 2.70 -9.32 -5.78
CA ARG A 434 3.16 -10.45 -4.96
C ARG A 434 3.22 -11.73 -5.79
N ASP A 435 4.28 -12.50 -5.56
CA ASP A 435 4.59 -13.77 -6.22
C ASP A 435 4.82 -13.68 -7.75
N THR A 436 4.83 -12.47 -8.31
CA THR A 436 5.19 -12.22 -9.71
C THR A 436 6.69 -12.32 -9.91
N VAL A 437 7.12 -13.08 -10.93
CA VAL A 437 8.51 -13.11 -11.39
C VAL A 437 8.56 -12.64 -12.82
N ILE A 438 9.35 -11.60 -13.10
CA ILE A 438 9.66 -11.18 -14.46
C ILE A 438 11.13 -11.47 -14.71
N GLU A 439 11.45 -12.23 -15.75
CA GLU A 439 12.84 -12.62 -16.04
C GLU A 439 13.56 -11.62 -16.92
N ASN A 440 12.87 -10.92 -17.82
CA ASN A 440 13.54 -10.19 -18.88
C ASN A 440 13.15 -8.70 -18.91
N VAL A 441 14.14 -7.87 -19.26
CA VAL A 441 13.97 -6.44 -19.46
C VAL A 441 14.59 -6.05 -20.79
N VAL A 442 13.85 -5.25 -21.55
CA VAL A 442 14.38 -4.44 -22.64
C VAL A 442 14.17 -2.98 -22.25
N ALA A 443 15.25 -2.31 -21.86
CA ALA A 443 15.22 -0.93 -21.36
C ALA A 443 14.96 0.09 -22.50
N GLY A 444 15.15 1.37 -22.23
CA GLY A 444 14.85 2.48 -23.12
C GLY A 444 16.04 2.86 -23.99
N ARG A 445 16.23 4.18 -24.16
CA ARG A 445 17.33 4.76 -24.96
C ARG A 445 18.14 5.80 -24.21
N LYS A 446 17.99 5.84 -22.89
CA LYS A 446 18.62 6.81 -21.99
C LYS A 446 19.42 6.03 -20.96
N ALA A 447 20.16 6.76 -20.12
CA ALA A 447 20.96 6.20 -19.04
C ALA A 447 20.06 5.56 -17.96
N ASP A 448 19.64 4.33 -18.22
CA ASP A 448 18.64 3.59 -17.48
C ASP A 448 19.29 2.83 -16.31
N LYS A 449 18.48 2.52 -15.30
CA LYS A 449 18.88 1.64 -14.21
C LYS A 449 17.97 0.43 -14.20
N VAL A 450 18.54 -0.75 -14.32
CA VAL A 450 17.79 -2.01 -14.31
C VAL A 450 18.33 -2.91 -13.21
N THR A 451 17.44 -3.34 -12.32
CA THR A 451 17.72 -4.30 -11.27
C THR A 451 16.85 -5.54 -11.50
N GLY A 452 17.50 -6.69 -11.68
CA GLY A 452 16.88 -8.01 -11.77
C GLY A 452 16.30 -8.48 -10.44
N ASN A 453 16.15 -9.78 -10.28
CA ASN A 453 15.60 -10.42 -9.08
C ASN A 453 16.39 -11.68 -8.73
N ALA A 454 15.74 -12.72 -8.19
CA ALA A 454 16.41 -13.96 -7.82
C ALA A 454 16.35 -15.04 -8.92
N ALA A 455 15.65 -14.77 -10.02
CA ALA A 455 15.57 -15.65 -11.17
C ALA A 455 16.70 -15.37 -12.15
N GLY A 456 16.98 -16.30 -13.08
CA GLY A 456 17.94 -16.04 -14.14
C GLY A 456 17.41 -15.01 -15.14
N ASN A 457 17.92 -13.79 -15.07
CA ASN A 457 17.42 -12.65 -15.82
C ASN A 457 18.10 -12.45 -17.17
N VAL A 458 17.41 -11.80 -18.11
CA VAL A 458 18.04 -11.20 -19.30
C VAL A 458 17.78 -9.70 -19.30
N LEU A 459 18.82 -8.91 -19.07
CA LEU A 459 18.75 -7.46 -18.97
C LEU A 459 19.44 -6.82 -20.17
N ASP A 460 18.69 -6.09 -20.99
CA ASP A 460 19.17 -5.36 -22.17
C ASP A 460 19.04 -3.85 -21.96
N GLY A 461 20.17 -3.16 -21.72
CA GLY A 461 20.25 -1.70 -21.51
C GLY A 461 20.04 -0.88 -22.79
N ARG A 462 20.40 -1.46 -23.93
CA ARG A 462 20.29 -0.91 -25.29
C ARG A 462 21.15 0.32 -25.54
N ASN A 463 20.68 1.53 -25.25
CA ASN A 463 21.38 2.76 -25.60
C ASN A 463 21.36 3.65 -24.37
N GLY A 464 22.50 4.25 -24.03
CA GLY A 464 22.61 5.07 -22.84
C GLY A 464 23.80 4.62 -22.02
N ASN A 465 24.10 5.36 -20.96
CA ASN A 465 25.10 4.92 -19.99
C ASN A 465 24.35 4.24 -18.86
N ASP A 466 24.14 2.94 -18.99
CA ASP A 466 23.20 2.16 -18.21
C ASP A 466 23.85 1.56 -16.98
N VAL A 467 23.01 1.23 -15.99
CA VAL A 467 23.43 0.45 -14.82
C VAL A 467 22.57 -0.79 -14.74
N LEU A 468 23.19 -1.94 -14.97
CA LEU A 468 22.53 -3.25 -14.96
C LEU A 468 23.00 -4.06 -13.75
N LYS A 469 22.06 -4.62 -12.99
CA LYS A 469 22.32 -5.49 -11.84
C LYS A 469 21.50 -6.76 -11.98
N GLY A 470 22.15 -7.91 -12.15
CA GLY A 470 21.47 -9.22 -12.23
C GLY A 470 20.86 -9.63 -10.88
N LEU A 471 21.63 -9.44 -9.81
CA LEU A 471 21.34 -9.83 -8.42
C LEU A 471 21.59 -11.29 -8.14
N ALA A 472 20.60 -12.17 -8.20
CA ALA A 472 20.82 -13.60 -7.95
C ALA A 472 20.17 -14.39 -9.08
N GLY A 473 20.76 -15.51 -9.46
CA GLY A 473 20.33 -16.26 -10.62
C GLY A 473 21.45 -16.42 -11.61
N LYS A 474 21.16 -17.02 -12.75
CA LYS A 474 22.09 -17.07 -13.87
C LYS A 474 21.66 -16.00 -14.86
N ASP A 475 22.36 -14.87 -14.83
CA ASP A 475 21.92 -13.67 -15.52
C ASP A 475 22.67 -13.45 -16.83
N VAL A 476 22.01 -12.81 -17.78
CA VAL A 476 22.60 -12.31 -19.01
C VAL A 476 22.40 -10.81 -19.06
N LEU A 477 23.48 -10.06 -18.89
CA LEU A 477 23.47 -8.61 -18.95
C LEU A 477 24.08 -8.17 -20.28
N LYS A 478 23.38 -7.28 -20.98
CA LYS A 478 23.82 -6.65 -22.23
C LYS A 478 23.75 -5.14 -22.04
N GLY A 479 24.89 -4.47 -21.95
CA GLY A 479 24.96 -3.01 -21.78
C GLY A 479 24.37 -2.30 -23.01
N GLY A 480 24.94 -2.58 -24.18
CA GLY A 480 24.46 -2.05 -25.45
C GLY A 480 25.39 -0.95 -25.96
N ASN A 481 24.89 0.26 -26.18
CA ASN A 481 25.69 1.39 -26.64
C ASN A 481 25.78 2.43 -25.53
N GLY A 482 27.00 2.77 -25.12
CA GLY A 482 27.28 3.81 -24.14
C GLY A 482 28.30 3.33 -23.12
N ALA A 483 28.52 4.11 -22.06
CA ALA A 483 29.44 3.70 -21.01
C ALA A 483 28.65 3.08 -19.86
N ASP A 484 28.58 1.76 -19.85
CA ASP A 484 27.71 0.96 -18.99
C ASP A 484 28.42 0.47 -17.74
N LYS A 485 27.63 0.21 -16.70
CA LYS A 485 28.08 -0.45 -15.46
C LYS A 485 27.26 -1.68 -15.19
N MET A 486 27.92 -2.83 -15.17
CA MET A 486 27.26 -4.12 -15.08
C MET A 486 27.76 -4.89 -13.87
N PHE A 487 26.81 -5.41 -13.09
CA PHE A 487 27.04 -6.23 -11.92
C PHE A 487 26.26 -7.54 -12.09
N GLY A 488 26.96 -8.65 -12.26
CA GLY A 488 26.34 -9.99 -12.39
C GLY A 488 25.56 -10.32 -11.13
N GLY A 489 26.27 -10.55 -10.04
CA GLY A 489 25.65 -10.79 -8.74
C GLY A 489 26.02 -12.15 -8.19
N VAL A 490 25.03 -12.94 -7.81
CA VAL A 490 25.19 -14.30 -7.31
C VAL A 490 24.70 -15.28 -8.35
N GLY A 491 25.61 -16.06 -8.91
CA GLY A 491 25.34 -17.11 -9.88
C GLY A 491 26.28 -16.99 -11.06
N ASN A 492 26.07 -17.79 -12.09
CA ASN A 492 27.04 -17.90 -13.19
C ASN A 492 26.62 -16.99 -14.33
N ASP A 493 27.07 -15.75 -14.30
CA ASP A 493 26.50 -14.69 -15.14
C ASP A 493 27.22 -14.55 -16.47
N THR A 494 26.57 -13.91 -17.44
CA THR A 494 27.16 -13.55 -18.73
C THR A 494 27.03 -12.05 -18.94
N LEU A 495 28.15 -11.36 -19.06
CA LEU A 495 28.22 -9.91 -19.21
C LEU A 495 28.81 -9.57 -20.58
N ASN A 496 28.06 -8.81 -21.37
CA ASN A 496 28.51 -8.19 -22.61
C ASN A 496 28.30 -6.67 -22.52
N GLY A 497 29.38 -5.90 -22.46
CA GLY A 497 29.34 -4.44 -22.39
C GLY A 497 28.66 -3.86 -23.63
N GLY A 498 29.18 -4.22 -24.81
CA GLY A 498 28.66 -3.73 -26.08
C GLY A 498 29.65 -2.72 -26.66
N THR A 499 29.17 -1.55 -27.07
CA THR A 499 30.03 -0.45 -27.54
C THR A 499 30.09 0.65 -26.49
N GLY A 500 31.18 1.41 -26.46
CA GLY A 500 31.46 2.39 -25.41
C GLY A 500 32.36 1.79 -24.31
N ASN A 501 32.67 2.61 -23.30
CA ASN A 501 33.69 2.22 -22.31
C ASN A 501 33.01 1.66 -21.06
N ASP A 502 32.97 0.34 -20.94
CA ASP A 502 32.16 -0.35 -19.95
C ASP A 502 32.94 -0.80 -18.72
N ILE A 503 32.22 -0.93 -17.61
CA ILE A 503 32.74 -1.49 -16.35
C ILE A 503 31.94 -2.73 -16.01
N LEU A 504 32.61 -3.88 -16.07
CA LEU A 504 32.03 -5.20 -15.85
C LEU A 504 32.51 -5.78 -14.52
N THR A 505 31.56 -6.26 -13.71
CA THR A 505 31.82 -6.91 -12.41
C THR A 505 30.99 -8.19 -12.33
N GLY A 506 31.63 -9.35 -12.32
CA GLY A 506 30.93 -10.65 -12.28
C GLY A 506 30.33 -10.93 -10.89
N GLN A 507 31.05 -10.56 -9.84
CA GLN A 507 30.76 -10.83 -8.44
C GLN A 507 30.87 -12.32 -8.09
N LYS A 508 29.86 -12.99 -7.55
CA LYS A 508 29.95 -14.37 -7.04
C LYS A 508 29.46 -15.36 -8.07
N GLY A 509 30.30 -16.30 -8.49
CA GLY A 509 29.91 -17.43 -9.34
C GLY A 509 30.96 -17.74 -10.37
N LYS A 510 30.62 -18.40 -11.47
CA LYS A 510 31.52 -18.60 -12.61
C LYS A 510 31.03 -17.75 -13.75
N ASP A 511 31.64 -16.59 -13.91
CA ASP A 511 31.10 -15.54 -14.77
C ASP A 511 31.77 -15.56 -16.13
N THR A 512 31.04 -15.20 -17.18
CA THR A 512 31.52 -15.12 -18.56
C THR A 512 31.49 -13.68 -19.04
N PHE A 513 32.65 -13.14 -19.40
CA PHE A 513 32.78 -11.80 -19.98
C PHE A 513 32.98 -11.93 -21.48
N VAL A 514 32.10 -11.31 -22.28
CA VAL A 514 32.03 -11.51 -23.73
C VAL A 514 32.47 -10.24 -24.45
N PHE A 515 33.41 -10.38 -25.39
CA PHE A 515 33.88 -9.28 -26.24
C PHE A 515 33.84 -9.66 -27.71
N ALA A 516 33.29 -8.76 -28.50
CA ALA A 516 33.28 -8.79 -29.96
C ALA A 516 33.77 -7.44 -30.49
N LYS A 517 34.12 -7.37 -31.77
CA LYS A 517 34.67 -6.15 -32.38
C LYS A 517 33.84 -4.88 -32.12
N ASN A 518 34.55 -3.75 -31.96
CA ASN A 518 34.04 -2.41 -31.65
C ASN A 518 33.49 -2.26 -30.22
N PHE A 519 34.13 -2.92 -29.26
CA PHE A 519 33.79 -2.77 -27.85
C PHE A 519 34.49 -1.59 -27.16
N ASP A 520 35.31 -0.82 -27.88
CA ASP A 520 36.03 0.33 -27.32
C ASP A 520 36.86 -0.06 -26.09
N LYS A 521 36.76 0.64 -24.94
CA LYS A 521 37.68 0.46 -23.81
C LYS A 521 36.96 -0.04 -22.55
N ASP A 522 37.00 -1.34 -22.39
CA ASP A 522 36.31 -2.01 -21.30
C ASP A 522 37.22 -2.41 -20.15
N THR A 523 36.62 -2.49 -18.96
CA THR A 523 37.30 -2.88 -17.74
C THR A 523 36.54 -3.95 -17.00
N ILE A 524 37.16 -5.13 -16.83
CA ILE A 524 36.71 -6.14 -15.87
C ILE A 524 37.37 -5.86 -14.53
N THR A 525 36.56 -5.78 -13.47
CA THR A 525 37.05 -5.33 -12.16
C THR A 525 37.43 -6.45 -11.19
N ASP A 526 36.93 -7.67 -11.39
CA ASP A 526 37.00 -8.76 -10.41
C ASP A 526 37.20 -10.15 -11.02
N PHE A 527 37.82 -10.24 -12.21
CA PHE A 527 38.07 -11.53 -12.86
C PHE A 527 38.88 -12.49 -11.99
N ARG A 528 38.39 -13.72 -11.81
CA ARG A 528 39.03 -14.77 -11.00
C ARG A 528 39.55 -15.90 -11.86
N ASN A 529 40.83 -16.17 -11.69
CA ASN A 529 41.54 -17.27 -12.32
C ASN A 529 40.91 -18.64 -11.99
N ASN A 530 40.78 -19.52 -12.98
CA ASN A 530 40.17 -20.85 -12.92
C ASN A 530 38.70 -20.87 -12.48
N GLN A 531 38.01 -19.74 -12.57
CA GLN A 531 36.63 -19.60 -12.14
C GLN A 531 35.79 -18.89 -13.19
N ASP A 532 36.26 -17.72 -13.64
CA ASP A 532 35.59 -16.92 -14.66
C ASP A 532 36.12 -17.27 -16.04
N THR A 533 35.37 -16.92 -17.08
CA THR A 533 35.70 -17.17 -18.48
C THR A 533 35.78 -15.86 -19.24
N LEU A 534 36.88 -15.64 -19.95
CA LEU A 534 36.99 -14.58 -20.94
C LEU A 534 36.63 -15.15 -22.31
N ARG A 535 35.52 -14.72 -22.88
CA ARG A 535 35.07 -15.13 -24.21
C ARG A 535 35.37 -14.02 -25.22
N LEU A 536 36.24 -14.32 -26.18
CA LEU A 536 36.61 -13.42 -27.28
C LEU A 536 36.09 -13.98 -28.60
N ASP A 537 35.28 -13.21 -29.32
CA ASP A 537 34.89 -13.56 -30.68
C ASP A 537 36.07 -13.36 -31.65
N ASP A 538 36.26 -14.27 -32.60
CA ASP A 538 37.42 -14.29 -33.51
C ASP A 538 37.47 -13.10 -34.50
N ASN A 539 36.36 -12.36 -34.61
CA ASN A 539 36.23 -11.15 -35.41
C ASN A 539 37.03 -9.95 -34.88
N LEU A 540 37.61 -10.06 -33.68
CA LEU A 540 38.53 -9.08 -33.09
C LEU A 540 39.85 -8.97 -33.86
N TRP A 541 40.21 -9.97 -34.66
CA TRP A 541 41.43 -9.97 -35.46
C TRP A 541 41.22 -10.63 -36.83
N THR A 542 42.28 -10.66 -37.64
CA THR A 542 42.26 -11.35 -38.93
C THR A 542 42.94 -12.72 -38.83
N GLY A 543 42.32 -13.72 -39.46
CA GLY A 543 42.79 -15.10 -39.51
C GLY A 543 42.60 -15.89 -38.21
N THR A 544 42.88 -17.19 -38.25
CA THR A 544 42.77 -18.06 -37.08
C THR A 544 43.96 -17.88 -36.15
N LYS A 545 43.70 -17.78 -34.85
CA LYS A 545 44.72 -17.69 -33.79
C LYS A 545 44.42 -18.69 -32.68
N THR A 546 45.46 -19.27 -32.11
CA THR A 546 45.38 -20.05 -30.86
C THR A 546 45.32 -19.12 -29.66
N LYS A 547 44.85 -19.61 -28.49
CA LYS A 547 44.85 -18.87 -27.23
C LYS A 547 46.22 -18.27 -26.89
N ALA A 548 47.29 -19.06 -27.06
CA ALA A 548 48.66 -18.62 -26.81
C ALA A 548 49.07 -17.46 -27.74
N GLN A 549 48.70 -17.52 -29.02
CA GLN A 549 48.96 -16.44 -29.97
C GLN A 549 48.21 -15.16 -29.59
N VAL A 550 46.92 -15.27 -29.21
CA VAL A 550 46.12 -14.12 -28.76
C VAL A 550 46.78 -13.44 -27.56
N ILE A 551 47.13 -14.20 -26.52
CA ILE A 551 47.80 -13.67 -25.32
C ILE A 551 49.13 -13.00 -25.69
N SER A 552 49.98 -13.65 -26.48
CA SER A 552 51.31 -13.11 -26.82
C SER A 552 51.28 -11.90 -27.77
N GLN A 553 50.25 -11.79 -28.61
CA GLN A 553 50.17 -10.76 -29.65
C GLN A 553 49.46 -9.51 -29.16
N PHE A 554 48.43 -9.66 -28.33
CA PHE A 554 47.57 -8.55 -27.91
C PHE A 554 47.70 -8.21 -26.43
N GLY A 555 48.13 -9.16 -25.59
CA GLY A 555 48.21 -8.99 -24.15
C GLY A 555 49.53 -8.36 -23.69
N ASP A 556 49.44 -7.39 -22.77
CA ASP A 556 50.55 -6.80 -22.04
C ASP A 556 50.19 -6.59 -20.55
N MET A 557 51.18 -6.34 -19.70
CA MET A 557 50.99 -6.01 -18.29
C MET A 557 51.24 -4.51 -18.07
N VAL A 558 50.17 -3.75 -17.82
CA VAL A 558 50.23 -2.28 -17.63
C VAL A 558 49.73 -1.91 -16.23
N GLY A 559 50.62 -1.33 -15.41
CA GLY A 559 50.25 -0.85 -14.08
C GLY A 559 49.69 -1.93 -13.14
N GLY A 560 50.13 -3.18 -13.29
CA GLY A 560 49.64 -4.33 -12.52
C GLY A 560 48.36 -4.99 -13.04
N ASN A 561 47.87 -4.57 -14.22
CA ASN A 561 46.68 -5.15 -14.87
C ASN A 561 47.08 -5.88 -16.15
N ALA A 562 46.34 -6.91 -16.53
CA ALA A 562 46.41 -7.48 -17.87
C ALA A 562 45.62 -6.58 -18.82
N VAL A 563 46.24 -6.16 -19.92
CA VAL A 563 45.64 -5.28 -20.93
C VAL A 563 45.77 -5.93 -22.30
N PHE A 564 44.66 -6.09 -23.00
CA PHE A 564 44.62 -6.54 -24.38
C PHE A 564 44.31 -5.35 -25.30
N ASP A 565 45.17 -5.06 -26.27
CA ASP A 565 44.90 -4.09 -27.34
C ASP A 565 44.71 -4.84 -28.66
N PHE A 566 43.47 -4.90 -29.15
CA PHE A 566 43.13 -5.56 -30.41
C PHE A 566 43.22 -4.61 -31.62
N GLY A 567 43.60 -3.35 -31.40
CA GLY A 567 43.60 -2.29 -32.40
C GLY A 567 42.19 -1.74 -32.66
N GLY A 568 42.10 -0.69 -33.48
CA GLY A 568 40.81 -0.09 -33.84
C GLY A 568 40.08 0.64 -32.70
N GLY A 569 40.69 0.73 -31.50
CA GLY A 569 40.08 1.32 -30.31
C GLY A 569 39.70 0.28 -29.24
N ASP A 570 39.65 -1.00 -29.63
CA ASP A 570 39.25 -2.13 -28.80
C ASP A 570 40.36 -2.51 -27.79
N VAL A 571 40.22 -2.07 -26.55
CA VAL A 571 41.17 -2.28 -25.47
C VAL A 571 40.47 -2.84 -24.22
N LEU A 572 40.78 -4.07 -23.85
CA LEU A 572 40.27 -4.71 -22.63
C LEU A 572 41.29 -4.60 -21.50
N THR A 573 40.88 -4.07 -20.35
CA THR A 573 41.65 -4.09 -19.10
C THR A 573 41.04 -5.07 -18.09
N ILE A 574 41.83 -6.01 -17.60
CA ILE A 574 41.46 -6.91 -16.50
C ILE A 574 42.23 -6.50 -15.24
N LYS A 575 41.53 -5.90 -14.28
CA LYS A 575 42.18 -5.31 -13.10
C LYS A 575 42.85 -6.36 -12.23
N GLY A 576 44.10 -6.11 -11.87
CA GLY A 576 44.87 -6.94 -10.94
C GLY A 576 45.11 -8.39 -11.39
N PHE A 577 44.81 -8.72 -12.65
CA PHE A 577 44.95 -10.08 -13.17
C PHE A 577 46.33 -10.28 -13.83
N ASN A 578 46.92 -11.45 -13.61
CA ASN A 578 48.19 -11.81 -14.24
C ASN A 578 47.95 -12.55 -15.56
N LEU A 579 48.38 -11.93 -16.67
CA LEU A 579 48.18 -12.43 -18.03
C LEU A 579 48.59 -13.90 -18.24
N ASN A 580 49.64 -14.37 -17.55
CA ASN A 580 50.14 -15.75 -17.69
C ASN A 580 49.17 -16.83 -17.16
N GLN A 581 48.13 -16.43 -16.43
CA GLN A 581 47.13 -17.33 -15.86
C GLN A 581 45.92 -17.53 -16.80
N LEU A 582 45.78 -16.73 -17.85
CA LEU A 582 44.55 -16.65 -18.64
C LEU A 582 44.29 -17.85 -19.57
N ALA A 583 45.31 -18.67 -19.88
CA ALA A 583 45.22 -19.64 -20.98
C ALA A 583 44.08 -20.66 -20.81
N ASP A 584 43.79 -21.06 -19.57
CA ASP A 584 42.73 -22.02 -19.26
C ASP A 584 41.34 -21.36 -19.24
N ASP A 585 41.26 -20.07 -18.90
CA ASP A 585 40.02 -19.30 -18.79
C ASP A 585 39.62 -18.56 -20.09
N LEU A 586 40.51 -18.51 -21.09
CA LEU A 586 40.24 -17.88 -22.38
C LEU A 586 39.48 -18.82 -23.31
N VAL A 587 38.38 -18.36 -23.91
CA VAL A 587 37.64 -19.06 -24.96
C VAL A 587 37.60 -18.18 -26.21
N ILE A 588 37.93 -18.75 -27.36
CA ILE A 588 37.87 -18.09 -28.68
C ILE A 588 36.73 -18.73 -29.46
N VAL A 589 35.85 -17.92 -30.05
CA VAL A 589 34.61 -18.39 -30.70
C VAL A 589 34.42 -17.85 -32.09
#